data_AF-A0A5D3GCR5-F1
#
_entry.id   AF-A0A5D3GCR5-F1
#
_cell.length_a   1.000
_cell.length_b   1.000
_cell.length_c   1.000
_cell.angle_alpha   90.00
_cell.angle_beta   90.00
_cell.angle_gamma   90.00
#
_symmetry.space_group_name_H-M   'P 1'
#
loop_
_entity.id
_entity.type
_entity.pdbx_description
1 polymer ?
#
loop_
_entity_poly.entity_id
_entity_poly.type
_entity_poly.pdbx_seq_one_letter_code
_entity_poly.pdbx_strand_id
1 'polypeptide(L)'
;MSTPKISFYNLAWRWHFYAGLFVAPFMVLLALTGIIYLFKPQLDPLMYGHLLTVPTAEHALSADELLQRAKDAYPQAAISKYLPPADATNSAQFVMHNQGREISVFVDPYRGTVLGEQDAKNNLQAIARALHGELMIGTTGDRLIELAAGWGVMLVVSGLYLWWPRGKSSAGVLWPRLNSRGRLFWRDLHAVAGFWGAAFLLVMLLSGMTWTGFWGKQYADLWNTFPAAMWNNVPQSDQQARVLNTATQQTVPWAMENTPMPMSGDHAEHMKHGAMHSGPAAPSVRLQQVVDLANARGVEPGYSIAFPPTATGVFTVAVFANDPRNDATLHVDQYTGKVLADVRWEHYNLVARATETGVMLHEGKMFGWVNQLIVLVICLMILLSAVSGVVIWWKRRPAGGVGVPPLRHDLPKWKTAMVIMLGLALVFPLVGASLIVVWVLDRLVLSRFFGQGESASGSA
;
A
#
# COMPACT_ATOMS: atom_id res chain seq x y z
N MET A 1 28.54 -6.04 48.56
CA MET A 1 27.12 -6.21 48.16
C MET A 1 27.04 -6.04 46.66
N SER A 2 26.68 -7.07 45.91
CA SER A 2 26.49 -6.98 44.46
C SER A 2 25.25 -6.14 44.18
N THR A 3 25.42 -5.01 43.51
CA THR A 3 24.29 -4.22 43.00
C THR A 3 23.41 -5.14 42.15
N PRO A 4 22.11 -5.28 42.45
CA PRO A 4 21.25 -6.15 41.66
C PRO A 4 21.26 -5.67 40.21
N LYS A 5 21.58 -6.57 39.27
CA LYS A 5 21.52 -6.27 37.84
C LYS A 5 20.06 -6.03 37.46
N ILE A 6 19.71 -4.77 37.26
CA ILE A 6 18.39 -4.35 36.83
C ILE A 6 18.13 -4.92 35.44
N SER A 7 17.12 -5.77 35.31
CA SER A 7 16.75 -6.41 34.04
C SER A 7 15.45 -5.80 33.51
N PHE A 8 15.55 -5.11 32.38
CA PHE A 8 14.39 -4.53 31.68
C PHE A 8 13.63 -5.56 30.82
N TYR A 9 14.03 -6.83 30.85
CA TYR A 9 13.44 -7.90 30.05
C TYR A 9 11.92 -8.02 30.26
N ASN A 10 11.45 -7.99 31.51
CA ASN A 10 10.03 -8.11 31.81
C ASN A 10 9.22 -6.91 31.29
N LEU A 11 9.82 -5.72 31.27
CA LEU A 11 9.20 -4.51 30.73
C LEU A 11 9.09 -4.58 29.21
N ALA A 12 10.18 -4.94 28.52
CA ALA A 12 10.19 -5.16 27.07
C ALA A 12 9.17 -6.24 26.66
N TRP A 13 9.11 -7.34 27.43
CA TRP A 13 8.19 -8.43 27.21
C TRP A 13 6.73 -7.98 27.31
N ARG A 14 6.40 -7.15 28.31
CA ARG A 14 5.04 -6.60 28.47
C ARG A 14 4.65 -5.71 27.30
N TRP A 15 5.53 -4.80 26.88
CA TRP A 15 5.27 -3.93 25.73
C TRP A 15 5.11 -4.71 24.44
N HIS A 16 6.00 -5.67 24.18
CA HIS A 16 5.90 -6.56 23.04
C HIS A 16 4.60 -7.36 23.06
N PHE A 17 4.16 -7.82 24.24
CA PHE A 17 2.89 -8.53 24.40
C PHE A 17 1.68 -7.65 24.05
N TYR A 18 1.58 -6.44 24.60
CA TYR A 18 0.43 -5.56 24.34
C TYR A 18 0.39 -5.08 22.89
N ALA A 19 1.52 -4.61 22.37
CA ALA A 19 1.62 -4.23 20.97
C ALA A 19 1.35 -5.44 20.06
N GLY A 20 1.83 -6.63 20.42
CA GLY A 20 1.64 -7.86 19.66
C GLY A 20 0.17 -8.26 19.57
N LEU A 21 -0.57 -8.16 20.67
CA LEU A 21 -2.01 -8.47 20.69
C LEU A 21 -2.82 -7.48 19.85
N PHE A 22 -2.43 -6.19 19.85
CA PHE A 22 -3.05 -5.17 19.00
C PHE A 22 -2.74 -5.38 17.51
N VAL A 23 -1.48 -5.64 17.15
CA VAL A 23 -1.00 -5.72 15.76
C VAL A 23 -1.34 -7.06 15.09
N ALA A 24 -1.43 -8.15 15.85
CA ALA A 24 -1.69 -9.50 15.32
C ALA A 24 -2.89 -9.62 14.36
N PRO A 25 -4.10 -9.11 14.67
CA PRO A 25 -5.23 -9.19 13.73
C PRO A 25 -4.94 -8.49 12.40
N PHE A 26 -4.28 -7.33 12.43
CA PHE A 26 -3.88 -6.61 11.22
C PHE A 26 -2.85 -7.41 10.42
N MET A 27 -1.82 -7.97 11.07
CA MET A 27 -0.81 -8.78 10.37
C MET A 27 -1.38 -10.03 9.71
N VAL A 28 -2.36 -10.67 10.35
CA VAL A 28 -3.08 -11.81 9.75
C VAL A 28 -3.87 -11.35 8.52
N LEU A 29 -4.63 -10.27 8.64
CA LEU A 29 -5.41 -9.72 7.53
C LEU A 29 -4.52 -9.29 6.36
N LEU A 30 -3.45 -8.54 6.64
CA LEU A 30 -2.48 -8.06 5.65
C LEU A 30 -1.79 -9.22 4.93
N ALA A 31 -1.33 -10.24 5.66
CA ALA A 31 -0.68 -11.38 5.04
C ALA A 31 -1.63 -12.22 4.18
N LEU A 32 -2.88 -12.43 4.61
CA LEU A 32 -3.88 -13.16 3.81
C LEU A 32 -4.29 -12.40 2.54
N THR A 33 -4.63 -11.12 2.68
CA THR A 33 -4.98 -10.26 1.55
C THR A 33 -3.79 -10.04 0.61
N GLY A 34 -2.58 -9.93 1.16
CA GLY A 34 -1.34 -9.85 0.41
C GLY A 34 -1.11 -11.10 -0.44
N ILE A 35 -1.34 -12.32 0.11
CA ILE A 35 -1.27 -13.57 -0.67
C ILE A 35 -2.31 -13.59 -1.81
N ILE A 36 -3.55 -13.16 -1.55
CA ILE A 36 -4.59 -13.11 -2.60
C ILE A 36 -4.15 -12.19 -3.74
N TYR A 37 -3.68 -10.99 -3.40
CA TYR A 37 -3.24 -9.99 -4.37
C TYR A 37 -1.97 -10.41 -5.12
N LEU A 38 -1.03 -11.07 -4.43
CA LEU A 38 0.20 -11.63 -4.99
C LEU A 38 -0.07 -12.63 -6.12
N PHE A 39 -1.16 -13.38 -6.04
CA PHE A 39 -1.57 -14.36 -7.05
C PHE A 39 -2.54 -13.81 -8.09
N LYS A 40 -2.73 -12.48 -8.17
CA LYS A 40 -3.55 -11.82 -9.20
C LYS A 40 -3.24 -12.30 -10.63
N PRO A 41 -1.96 -12.39 -11.07
CA PRO A 41 -1.66 -12.83 -12.44
C PRO A 41 -2.15 -14.26 -12.78
N GLN A 42 -2.33 -15.12 -11.78
CA GLN A 42 -2.83 -16.48 -11.95
C GLN A 42 -4.35 -16.57 -11.72
N LEU A 43 -4.88 -15.83 -10.76
CA LEU A 43 -6.30 -15.84 -10.39
C LEU A 43 -7.17 -15.14 -11.43
N ASP A 44 -6.72 -14.02 -11.99
CA ASP A 44 -7.53 -13.23 -12.93
C ASP A 44 -7.80 -13.99 -14.23
N PRO A 45 -6.82 -14.60 -14.92
CA PRO A 45 -7.09 -15.43 -16.10
C PRO A 45 -7.97 -16.65 -15.79
N LEU A 46 -7.84 -17.24 -14.59
CA LEU A 46 -8.66 -18.37 -14.16
C LEU A 46 -10.13 -17.98 -13.98
N MET A 47 -10.40 -16.82 -13.40
CA MET A 47 -11.74 -16.34 -13.07
C MET A 47 -12.41 -15.59 -14.24
N TYR A 48 -11.62 -14.86 -15.02
CA TYR A 48 -12.07 -13.88 -16.01
C TYR A 48 -11.44 -14.10 -17.39
N GLY A 49 -10.92 -15.30 -17.68
CA GLY A 49 -10.30 -15.61 -18.97
C GLY A 49 -11.17 -15.24 -20.18
N HIS A 50 -12.47 -15.51 -20.10
CA HIS A 50 -13.43 -15.13 -21.16
C HIS A 50 -13.56 -13.62 -21.42
N LEU A 51 -13.16 -12.77 -20.46
CA LEU A 51 -13.10 -11.32 -20.63
C LEU A 51 -11.70 -10.85 -21.04
N LEU A 52 -10.65 -11.51 -20.53
CA LEU A 52 -9.27 -11.07 -20.64
C LEU A 52 -8.56 -11.56 -21.90
N THR A 53 -8.99 -12.69 -22.46
CA THR A 53 -8.32 -13.31 -23.61
C THR A 53 -9.23 -13.42 -24.83
N VAL A 54 -8.63 -13.24 -26.00
CA VAL A 54 -9.30 -13.29 -27.30
C VAL A 54 -8.48 -14.08 -28.32
N PRO A 55 -9.13 -14.74 -29.31
CA PRO A 55 -8.42 -15.29 -30.45
C PRO A 55 -7.87 -14.19 -31.35
N THR A 56 -6.57 -14.25 -31.63
CA THR A 56 -5.85 -13.34 -32.52
C THR A 56 -6.44 -13.35 -33.93
N ALA A 57 -6.44 -12.20 -34.60
CA ALA A 57 -6.72 -12.09 -36.03
C ALA A 57 -5.70 -11.16 -36.72
N GLU A 58 -5.73 -11.09 -38.06
CA GLU A 58 -4.72 -10.35 -38.83
C GLU A 58 -4.76 -8.84 -38.62
N HIS A 59 -5.95 -8.25 -38.46
CA HIS A 59 -6.12 -6.79 -38.40
C HIS A 59 -6.86 -6.38 -37.11
N ALA A 60 -6.18 -5.61 -36.27
CA ALA A 60 -6.79 -4.98 -35.11
C ALA A 60 -7.52 -3.69 -35.52
N LEU A 61 -8.66 -3.44 -34.88
CA LEU A 61 -9.40 -2.19 -34.98
C LEU A 61 -8.64 -1.06 -34.29
N SER A 62 -8.89 0.17 -34.74
CA SER A 62 -8.35 1.35 -34.07
C SER A 62 -8.98 1.56 -32.69
N ALA A 63 -8.24 2.20 -31.79
CA ALA A 63 -8.73 2.58 -30.47
C ALA A 63 -9.99 3.46 -30.55
N ASP A 64 -10.11 4.30 -31.57
CA ASP A 64 -11.31 5.12 -31.82
C ASP A 64 -12.53 4.26 -32.19
N GLU A 65 -12.35 3.22 -33.00
CA GLU A 65 -13.42 2.27 -33.32
C GLU A 65 -13.84 1.49 -32.07
N LEU A 66 -12.89 0.99 -31.29
CA LEU A 66 -13.18 0.28 -30.03
C LEU A 66 -13.90 1.18 -29.02
N LEU A 67 -13.48 2.44 -28.92
CA LEU A 67 -14.13 3.46 -28.11
C LEU A 67 -15.59 3.65 -28.54
N GLN A 68 -15.85 3.71 -29.84
CA GLN A 68 -17.22 3.84 -30.35
C GLN A 68 -18.06 2.60 -30.01
N ARG A 69 -17.53 1.38 -30.22
CA ARG A 69 -18.22 0.13 -29.84
C ARG A 69 -18.60 0.10 -28.36
N ALA A 70 -17.69 0.55 -27.51
CA ALA A 70 -17.92 0.59 -26.07
C ALA A 70 -18.97 1.64 -25.69
N LYS A 71 -18.96 2.82 -26.31
CA LYS A 71 -20.00 3.85 -26.13
C LYS A 71 -21.37 3.41 -26.64
N ASP A 72 -21.43 2.71 -27.77
CA ASP A 72 -22.69 2.21 -28.34
C ASP A 72 -23.33 1.16 -27.41
N ALA A 73 -22.51 0.32 -26.79
CA ALA A 73 -22.98 -0.65 -25.79
C ALA A 73 -23.38 -0.01 -24.45
N TYR A 74 -22.71 1.08 -24.06
CA TYR A 74 -22.90 1.79 -22.79
C TYR A 74 -23.16 3.30 -22.99
N PRO A 75 -24.29 3.70 -23.60
CA PRO A 75 -24.51 5.07 -24.06
C PRO A 75 -24.65 6.10 -22.92
N GLN A 76 -24.94 5.64 -21.71
CA GLN A 76 -25.10 6.48 -20.52
C GLN A 76 -23.86 6.47 -19.61
N ALA A 77 -22.82 5.70 -19.96
CA ALA A 77 -21.63 5.59 -19.14
C ALA A 77 -20.60 6.67 -19.51
N ALA A 78 -19.97 7.25 -18.49
CA ALA A 78 -18.88 8.21 -18.67
C ALA A 78 -17.53 7.48 -18.65
N ILE A 79 -16.75 7.59 -19.72
CA ILE A 79 -15.46 6.90 -19.85
C ILE A 79 -14.40 7.67 -19.08
N SER A 80 -13.65 6.98 -18.23
CA SER A 80 -12.54 7.55 -17.45
C SER A 80 -11.18 7.11 -17.97
N LYS A 81 -11.06 5.89 -18.51
CA LYS A 81 -9.77 5.32 -18.90
C LYS A 81 -9.90 4.32 -20.04
N TYR A 82 -8.84 4.21 -20.84
CA TYR A 82 -8.63 3.15 -21.82
C TYR A 82 -7.34 2.40 -21.53
N LEU A 83 -7.37 1.07 -21.60
CA LEU A 83 -6.21 0.19 -21.52
C LEU A 83 -6.13 -0.56 -22.86
N PRO A 84 -5.13 -0.27 -23.71
CA PRO A 84 -4.87 -1.06 -24.90
C PRO A 84 -4.56 -2.53 -24.53
N PRO A 85 -4.77 -3.48 -25.45
CA PRO A 85 -4.31 -4.86 -25.27
C PRO A 85 -2.81 -4.89 -24.95
N ALA A 86 -2.43 -5.60 -23.89
CA ALA A 86 -1.02 -5.75 -23.51
C ALA A 86 -0.26 -6.63 -24.52
N ASP A 87 -0.93 -7.61 -25.11
CA ASP A 87 -0.45 -8.42 -26.21
C ASP A 87 -1.58 -8.80 -27.17
N ALA A 88 -1.25 -9.52 -28.26
CA ALA A 88 -2.19 -9.92 -29.30
C ALA A 88 -3.32 -10.84 -28.82
N THR A 89 -3.15 -11.51 -27.67
CA THR A 89 -4.14 -12.42 -27.09
C THR A 89 -5.02 -11.74 -26.05
N ASN A 90 -4.77 -10.47 -25.69
CA ASN A 90 -5.55 -9.75 -24.71
C ASN A 90 -6.68 -8.94 -25.33
N SER A 91 -7.75 -8.77 -24.55
CA SER A 91 -8.80 -7.79 -24.86
C SER A 91 -8.35 -6.36 -24.53
N ALA A 92 -8.97 -5.40 -25.20
CA ALA A 92 -8.88 -3.99 -24.83
C ALA A 92 -9.87 -3.69 -23.69
N GLN A 93 -9.57 -2.73 -22.81
CA GLN A 93 -10.42 -2.43 -21.66
C GLN A 93 -10.75 -0.93 -21.59
N PHE A 94 -11.99 -0.62 -21.24
CA PHE A 94 -12.42 0.74 -20.92
C PHE A 94 -12.96 0.79 -19.49
N VAL A 95 -12.41 1.68 -18.67
CA VAL A 95 -12.98 1.98 -17.35
C VAL A 95 -14.03 3.07 -17.53
N MET A 96 -15.23 2.82 -17.02
CA MET A 96 -16.37 3.70 -17.18
C MET A 96 -17.16 3.84 -15.87
N HIS A 97 -17.78 4.99 -15.68
CA HIS A 97 -18.76 5.23 -14.63
C HIS A 97 -20.16 5.03 -15.22
N ASN A 98 -20.86 3.99 -14.78
CA ASN A 98 -22.20 3.64 -15.23
C ASN A 98 -23.12 3.50 -14.01
N GLN A 99 -24.18 4.31 -13.94
CA GLN A 99 -25.19 4.27 -12.86
C GLN A 99 -24.59 4.30 -11.43
N GLY A 100 -23.55 5.11 -11.23
CA GLY A 100 -22.86 5.23 -9.93
C GLY A 100 -21.87 4.11 -9.60
N ARG A 101 -21.72 3.11 -10.48
CA ARG A 101 -20.69 2.06 -10.40
C ARG A 101 -19.54 2.39 -11.34
N GLU A 102 -18.33 2.01 -10.94
CA GLU A 102 -17.16 2.01 -11.82
C GLU A 102 -17.00 0.60 -12.36
N ILE A 103 -17.01 0.45 -13.68
CA ILE A 103 -16.95 -0.83 -14.38
C ILE A 103 -15.80 -0.83 -15.40
N SER A 104 -15.18 -1.98 -15.59
CA SER A 104 -14.23 -2.24 -16.68
C SER A 104 -14.95 -3.04 -17.76
N VAL A 105 -15.08 -2.46 -18.95
CA VAL A 105 -15.71 -3.07 -20.12
C VAL A 105 -14.61 -3.64 -21.02
N PHE A 106 -14.74 -4.91 -21.40
CA PHE A 106 -13.76 -5.62 -22.21
C PHE A 106 -14.24 -5.74 -23.65
N VAL A 107 -13.37 -5.44 -24.60
CA VAL A 107 -13.69 -5.42 -26.03
C VAL A 107 -12.65 -6.23 -26.79
N ASP A 108 -13.11 -7.09 -27.71
CA ASP A 108 -12.24 -7.81 -28.65
C ASP A 108 -11.60 -6.80 -29.61
N PRO A 109 -10.26 -6.60 -29.59
CA PRO A 109 -9.58 -5.63 -30.43
C PRO A 109 -9.65 -5.96 -31.93
N TYR A 110 -9.98 -7.19 -32.32
CA TYR A 110 -10.06 -7.61 -33.72
C TYR A 110 -11.48 -7.57 -34.26
N ARG A 111 -12.46 -7.95 -33.45
CA ARG A 111 -13.87 -8.05 -33.89
C ARG A 111 -14.72 -6.86 -33.47
N GLY A 112 -14.28 -6.10 -32.49
CA GLY A 112 -15.06 -5.01 -31.87
C GLY A 112 -16.22 -5.52 -31.02
N THR A 113 -16.28 -6.82 -30.74
CA THR A 113 -17.30 -7.44 -29.89
C THR A 113 -17.06 -7.07 -28.44
N VAL A 114 -18.08 -6.56 -27.75
CA VAL A 114 -18.02 -6.35 -26.30
C VAL A 114 -18.17 -7.71 -25.60
N LEU A 115 -17.13 -8.10 -24.87
CA LEU A 115 -17.03 -9.41 -24.20
C LEU A 115 -17.79 -9.44 -22.88
N GLY A 116 -17.93 -8.28 -22.24
CA GLY A 116 -18.66 -8.12 -20.98
C GLY A 116 -18.09 -7.01 -20.12
N GLU A 117 -18.56 -6.94 -18.87
CA GLU A 117 -18.09 -5.98 -17.86
C GLU A 117 -17.63 -6.69 -16.58
N GLN A 118 -16.77 -6.02 -15.83
CA GLN A 118 -16.38 -6.37 -14.48
C GLN A 118 -16.51 -5.14 -13.59
N ASP A 119 -17.03 -5.30 -12.38
CA ASP A 119 -17.06 -4.21 -11.39
C ASP A 119 -15.63 -3.89 -10.93
N ALA A 120 -15.23 -2.62 -10.98
CA ALA A 120 -13.88 -2.19 -10.62
C ALA A 120 -13.62 -2.25 -9.10
N LYS A 121 -14.67 -2.29 -8.27
CA LYS A 121 -14.58 -2.32 -6.80
C LYS A 121 -15.03 -3.65 -6.21
N ASN A 122 -16.01 -4.30 -6.82
CA ASN A 122 -16.60 -5.56 -6.35
C ASN A 122 -16.04 -6.77 -7.11
N ASN A 123 -14.72 -6.94 -7.07
CA ASN A 123 -14.02 -8.14 -7.53
C ASN A 123 -12.96 -8.56 -6.50
N LEU A 124 -12.51 -9.82 -6.57
CA LEU A 124 -11.60 -10.40 -5.56
C LEU A 124 -10.35 -9.55 -5.33
N GLN A 125 -9.74 -9.04 -6.40
CA GLN A 125 -8.49 -8.29 -6.32
C GLN A 125 -8.69 -6.89 -5.76
N ALA A 126 -9.75 -6.20 -6.18
CA ALA A 126 -10.11 -4.90 -5.67
C ALA A 126 -10.43 -4.95 -4.17
N ILE A 127 -11.21 -5.95 -3.74
CA ILE A 127 -11.55 -6.16 -2.33
C ILE A 127 -10.30 -6.50 -1.53
N ALA A 128 -9.45 -7.42 -2.01
CA ALA A 128 -8.21 -7.78 -1.33
C ALA A 128 -7.29 -6.55 -1.16
N ARG A 129 -7.12 -5.73 -2.21
CA ARG A 129 -6.31 -4.51 -2.15
C ARG A 129 -6.89 -3.47 -1.19
N ALA A 130 -8.20 -3.21 -1.25
CA ALA A 130 -8.86 -2.26 -0.37
C ALA A 130 -8.82 -2.70 1.10
N LEU A 131 -8.98 -4.00 1.39
CA LEU A 131 -8.77 -4.54 2.73
C LEU A 131 -7.31 -4.38 3.19
N HIS A 132 -6.35 -4.66 2.32
CA HIS A 132 -4.92 -4.58 2.62
C HIS A 132 -4.45 -3.16 2.93
N GLY A 133 -4.88 -2.17 2.14
CA GLY A 133 -4.46 -0.78 2.31
C GLY A 133 -5.28 0.00 3.34
N GLU A 134 -6.61 -0.18 3.35
CA GLU A 134 -7.52 0.73 4.06
C GLU A 134 -8.69 0.06 4.78
N LEU A 135 -8.67 -1.27 4.93
CA LEU A 135 -9.74 -2.05 5.60
C LEU A 135 -11.15 -1.81 5.01
N MET A 136 -11.24 -1.32 3.78
CA MET A 136 -12.50 -0.88 3.13
C MET A 136 -13.30 0.19 3.90
N ILE A 137 -12.66 0.95 4.79
CA ILE A 137 -13.30 2.04 5.55
C ILE A 137 -12.62 3.39 5.28
N GLY A 138 -11.94 3.49 4.14
CA GLY A 138 -11.28 4.71 3.66
C GLY A 138 -10.15 5.19 4.58
N THR A 139 -10.04 6.51 4.72
CA THR A 139 -8.95 7.15 5.47
C THR A 139 -8.79 6.60 6.89
N THR A 140 -9.88 6.28 7.58
CA THR A 140 -9.79 5.73 8.95
C THR A 140 -9.03 4.39 8.96
N GLY A 141 -9.29 3.52 7.99
CA GLY A 141 -8.64 2.22 7.92
C GLY A 141 -7.21 2.33 7.46
N ASP A 142 -6.90 3.21 6.51
CA ASP A 142 -5.52 3.57 6.13
C ASP A 142 -4.69 4.01 7.35
N ARG A 143 -5.25 4.88 8.22
CA ARG A 143 -4.59 5.30 9.48
C ARG A 143 -4.41 4.14 10.46
N LEU A 144 -5.34 3.20 10.52
CA LEU A 144 -5.23 2.00 11.38
C LEU A 144 -4.16 1.03 10.87
N ILE A 145 -4.09 0.81 9.56
CA ILE A 145 -3.03 0.01 8.93
C ILE A 145 -1.66 0.66 9.13
N GLU A 146 -1.54 1.98 8.88
CA GLU A 146 -0.30 2.74 9.11
C GLU A 146 0.13 2.65 10.59
N LEU A 147 -0.80 2.80 11.53
CA LEU A 147 -0.53 2.65 12.96
C LEU A 147 -0.07 1.21 13.30
N ALA A 148 -0.74 0.19 12.75
CA ALA A 148 -0.36 -1.20 12.95
C ALA A 148 1.02 -1.52 12.36
N ALA A 149 1.36 -0.95 11.20
CA ALA A 149 2.67 -1.09 10.58
C ALA A 149 3.78 -0.42 11.42
N GLY A 150 3.54 0.80 11.91
CA GLY A 150 4.46 1.50 12.81
C GLY A 150 4.70 0.74 14.13
N TRP A 151 3.65 0.20 14.75
CA TRP A 151 3.80 -0.70 15.90
C TRP A 151 4.46 -2.03 15.53
N GLY A 152 4.26 -2.52 14.31
CA GLY A 152 4.97 -3.66 13.74
C GLY A 152 6.49 -3.47 13.75
N VAL A 153 6.98 -2.28 13.39
CA VAL A 153 8.42 -1.95 13.46
C VAL A 153 8.92 -2.03 14.90
N MET A 154 8.16 -1.50 15.86
CA MET A 154 8.47 -1.63 17.29
C MET A 154 8.48 -3.09 17.77
N LEU A 155 7.58 -3.92 17.24
CA LEU A 155 7.52 -5.35 17.55
C LEU A 155 8.72 -6.11 17.01
N VAL A 156 9.22 -5.77 15.81
CA VAL A 156 10.46 -6.36 15.29
C VAL A 156 11.63 -6.04 16.20
N VAL A 157 11.81 -4.76 16.57
CA VAL A 157 12.92 -4.32 17.44
C VAL A 157 12.84 -4.98 18.82
N SER A 158 11.68 -4.92 19.46
CA SER A 158 11.46 -5.52 20.78
C SER A 158 11.55 -7.06 20.74
N GLY A 159 11.07 -7.69 19.66
CA GLY A 159 11.15 -9.12 19.42
C GLY A 159 12.60 -9.60 19.32
N LEU A 160 13.43 -8.91 18.55
CA LEU A 160 14.87 -9.20 18.45
C LEU A 160 15.59 -9.03 19.80
N TYR A 161 15.23 -7.98 20.57
CA TYR A 161 15.76 -7.79 21.92
C TYR A 161 15.40 -8.94 22.88
N LEU A 162 14.15 -9.43 22.81
CA LEU A 162 13.65 -10.54 23.62
C LEU A 162 14.24 -11.89 23.18
N TRP A 163 14.39 -12.08 21.87
CA TRP A 163 14.99 -13.28 21.28
C TRP A 163 16.48 -13.40 21.57
N TRP A 164 17.20 -12.26 21.68
CA TRP A 164 18.67 -12.24 21.76
C TRP A 164 19.23 -13.33 22.69
N PRO A 165 20.10 -14.22 22.17
CA PRO A 165 20.54 -15.40 22.90
C PRO A 165 21.32 -15.00 24.15
N ARG A 166 20.83 -15.44 25.32
CA ARG A 166 21.44 -15.21 26.64
C ARG A 166 21.91 -16.51 27.31
N GLY A 167 22.01 -17.60 26.54
CA GLY A 167 22.40 -18.94 26.99
C GLY A 167 23.06 -19.75 25.88
N LYS A 168 23.43 -21.01 26.17
CA LYS A 168 24.32 -21.83 25.32
C LYS A 168 23.65 -22.71 24.24
N SER A 169 22.33 -22.84 24.22
CA SER A 169 21.63 -23.76 23.29
C SER A 169 21.05 -23.03 22.10
N SER A 170 21.38 -23.48 20.89
CA SER A 170 20.83 -23.02 19.60
C SER A 170 19.44 -23.58 19.29
N ALA A 171 19.06 -24.70 19.93
CA ALA A 171 17.75 -25.33 19.75
C ALA A 171 16.65 -24.56 20.49
N GLY A 172 15.61 -24.16 19.76
CA GLY A 172 14.57 -23.23 20.22
C GLY A 172 14.97 -21.75 20.11
N VAL A 173 16.13 -21.46 19.49
CA VAL A 173 16.60 -20.11 19.15
C VAL A 173 16.70 -19.96 17.63
N LEU A 174 17.38 -20.90 16.96
CA LEU A 174 17.57 -20.89 15.49
C LEU A 174 16.68 -21.89 14.75
N TRP A 175 16.31 -22.99 15.39
CA TRP A 175 15.41 -24.02 14.85
C TRP A 175 14.41 -24.48 15.91
N PRO A 176 13.17 -24.83 15.53
CA PRO A 176 12.17 -25.25 16.49
C PRO A 176 12.51 -26.65 17.00
N ARG A 177 12.29 -26.89 18.30
CA ARG A 177 12.39 -28.26 18.84
C ARG A 177 11.16 -29.05 18.45
N LEU A 178 11.24 -29.79 17.35
CA LEU A 178 10.15 -30.58 16.77
C LEU A 178 9.54 -31.61 17.74
N ASN A 179 10.32 -32.10 18.72
CA ASN A 179 9.84 -33.03 19.73
C ASN A 179 9.10 -32.36 20.90
N SER A 180 9.06 -31.02 20.95
CA SER A 180 8.32 -30.30 21.99
C SER A 180 6.83 -30.32 21.72
N ARG A 181 6.00 -30.32 22.77
CA ARG A 181 4.54 -30.25 22.66
C ARG A 181 3.98 -29.04 23.42
N GLY A 182 2.74 -28.68 23.11
CA GLY A 182 2.01 -27.63 23.84
C GLY A 182 2.64 -26.24 23.71
N ARG A 183 2.69 -25.48 24.81
CA ARG A 183 3.13 -24.07 24.81
C ARG A 183 4.57 -23.89 24.33
N LEU A 184 5.45 -24.85 24.63
CA LEU A 184 6.87 -24.77 24.28
C LEU A 184 7.08 -24.80 22.77
N PHE A 185 6.34 -25.67 22.06
CA PHE A 185 6.38 -25.78 20.60
C PHE A 185 5.94 -24.48 19.92
N TRP A 186 4.80 -23.92 20.32
CA TRP A 186 4.31 -22.66 19.76
C TRP A 186 5.25 -21.48 20.02
N ARG A 187 5.87 -21.45 21.21
CA ARG A 187 6.90 -20.45 21.52
C ARG A 187 8.11 -20.59 20.60
N ASP A 188 8.58 -21.81 20.35
CA ASP A 188 9.71 -22.05 19.46
C ASP A 188 9.35 -21.67 18.01
N LEU A 189 8.14 -21.97 17.54
CA LEU A 189 7.65 -21.52 16.22
C LEU A 189 7.63 -19.99 16.11
N HIS A 190 7.07 -19.30 17.11
CA HIS A 190 7.03 -17.83 17.14
C HIS A 190 8.43 -17.22 17.14
N ALA A 191 9.32 -17.72 18.00
CA ALA A 191 10.67 -17.20 18.15
C ALA A 191 11.53 -17.42 16.90
N VAL A 192 11.45 -18.60 16.29
CA VAL A 192 12.25 -18.95 15.10
C VAL A 192 11.71 -18.24 13.86
N ALA A 193 10.39 -18.26 13.63
CA ALA A 193 9.79 -17.53 12.52
C ALA A 193 10.02 -16.02 12.67
N GLY A 194 9.88 -15.48 13.88
CA GLY A 194 10.16 -14.09 14.19
C GLY A 194 11.61 -13.70 13.94
N PHE A 195 12.59 -14.54 14.30
CA PHE A 195 14.01 -14.26 14.07
C PHE A 195 14.37 -14.26 12.57
N TRP A 196 14.09 -15.36 11.87
CA TRP A 196 14.40 -15.46 10.43
C TRP A 196 13.58 -14.48 9.60
N GLY A 197 12.36 -14.19 10.04
CA GLY A 197 11.46 -13.26 9.37
C GLY A 197 11.68 -11.79 9.74
N ALA A 198 12.47 -11.46 10.78
CA ALA A 198 12.56 -10.09 11.28
C ALA A 198 13.06 -9.09 10.22
N ALA A 199 14.12 -9.44 9.49
CA ALA A 199 14.67 -8.57 8.45
C ALA A 199 13.68 -8.41 7.29
N PHE A 200 13.06 -9.51 6.84
CA PHE A 200 12.08 -9.48 5.77
C PHE A 200 10.81 -8.70 6.16
N LEU A 201 10.27 -8.95 7.36
CA LEU A 201 9.14 -8.21 7.91
C LEU A 201 9.48 -6.72 8.04
N LEU A 202 10.68 -6.37 8.51
CA LEU A 202 11.10 -4.97 8.56
C LEU A 202 11.10 -4.32 7.18
N VAL A 203 11.63 -5.00 6.15
CA VAL A 203 11.58 -4.50 4.77
C VAL A 203 10.14 -4.33 4.30
N MET A 204 9.25 -5.31 4.53
CA MET A 204 7.84 -5.22 4.14
C MET A 204 7.10 -4.07 4.84
N LEU A 205 7.36 -3.86 6.13
CA LEU A 205 6.77 -2.77 6.90
C LEU A 205 7.27 -1.42 6.39
N LEU A 206 8.59 -1.26 6.21
CA LEU A 206 9.18 -0.01 5.77
C LEU A 206 8.76 0.33 4.33
N SER A 207 8.77 -0.63 3.41
CA SER A 207 8.29 -0.40 2.05
C SER A 207 6.81 -0.05 2.07
N GLY A 208 5.96 -0.87 2.71
CA GLY A 208 4.52 -0.63 2.84
C GLY A 208 4.15 0.76 3.35
N MET A 209 4.93 1.30 4.30
CA MET A 209 4.68 2.63 4.84
C MET A 209 4.89 3.76 3.83
N THR A 210 5.79 3.61 2.85
CA THR A 210 6.13 4.69 1.88
C THR A 210 4.96 5.18 1.02
N TRP A 211 3.87 4.41 0.93
CA TRP A 211 2.65 4.79 0.21
C TRP A 211 1.39 4.81 1.09
N THR A 212 1.55 4.92 2.41
CA THR A 212 0.43 5.16 3.33
C THR A 212 -0.07 6.60 3.25
N GLY A 213 -1.36 6.81 3.55
CA GLY A 213 -2.00 8.10 3.28
C GLY A 213 -1.53 9.29 4.13
N PHE A 214 -0.72 9.12 5.18
CA PHE A 214 -0.20 10.22 6.00
C PHE A 214 1.30 10.19 6.06
N TRP A 215 1.88 9.11 6.56
CA TRP A 215 3.34 8.99 6.60
C TRP A 215 3.91 8.89 5.18
N GLY A 216 3.34 8.03 4.34
CA GLY A 216 3.75 7.89 2.94
C GLY A 216 3.60 9.19 2.15
N LYS A 217 2.49 9.91 2.35
CA LYS A 217 2.31 11.25 1.76
C LYS A 217 3.42 12.21 2.16
N GLN A 218 3.71 12.36 3.45
CA GLN A 218 4.77 13.26 3.94
C GLN A 218 6.16 12.82 3.45
N TYR A 219 6.39 11.51 3.42
CA TYR A 219 7.61 10.92 2.88
C TYR A 219 7.78 11.28 1.41
N ALA A 220 6.75 11.09 0.59
CA ALA A 220 6.77 11.43 -0.83
C ALA A 220 6.94 12.94 -1.06
N ASP A 221 6.25 13.81 -0.29
CA ASP A 221 6.39 15.27 -0.38
C ASP A 221 7.84 15.74 -0.12
N LEU A 222 8.55 15.08 0.80
CA LEU A 222 9.93 15.41 1.13
C LEU A 222 10.95 14.81 0.15
N TRP A 223 10.70 13.58 -0.30
CA TRP A 223 11.75 12.77 -0.94
C TRP A 223 11.51 12.44 -2.41
N ASN A 224 10.26 12.43 -2.90
CA ASN A 224 9.93 12.13 -4.31
C ASN A 224 9.90 13.41 -5.16
N THR A 225 11.01 14.16 -5.12
CA THR A 225 11.18 15.38 -5.91
C THR A 225 11.79 15.09 -7.28
N PHE A 226 11.31 15.81 -8.29
CA PHE A 226 11.73 15.68 -9.68
C PHE A 226 12.41 16.96 -10.18
N PRO A 227 13.18 16.90 -11.28
CA PRO A 227 13.79 18.10 -11.85
C PRO A 227 12.74 19.20 -12.15
N ALA A 228 12.87 20.36 -11.51
CA ALA A 228 11.93 21.47 -11.65
C ALA A 228 11.77 21.93 -13.11
N ALA A 229 12.83 21.79 -13.91
CA ALA A 229 12.84 22.12 -15.33
C ALA A 229 11.73 21.43 -16.14
N MET A 230 11.24 20.26 -15.72
CA MET A 230 10.15 19.55 -16.39
C MET A 230 8.82 20.31 -16.33
N TRP A 231 8.67 21.21 -15.36
CA TRP A 231 7.41 21.90 -15.09
C TRP A 231 7.48 23.43 -15.29
N ASN A 232 8.65 23.97 -15.62
CA ASN A 232 8.88 25.42 -15.72
C ASN A 232 8.05 26.10 -16.83
N ASN A 233 7.81 25.40 -17.93
CA ASN A 233 7.12 25.94 -19.12
C ASN A 233 5.80 25.21 -19.40
N VAL A 234 5.24 24.58 -18.36
CA VAL A 234 4.01 23.80 -18.44
C VAL A 234 3.03 24.40 -17.47
N PRO A 235 1.85 24.82 -17.91
CA PRO A 235 0.84 25.30 -16.99
C PRO A 235 0.35 24.17 -16.08
N GLN A 236 0.25 24.45 -14.79
CA GLN A 236 -0.06 23.47 -13.76
C GLN A 236 -1.41 23.76 -13.12
N SER A 237 -2.12 22.69 -12.76
CA SER A 237 -3.31 22.71 -11.93
C SER A 237 -2.95 22.57 -10.45
N ASP A 238 -3.85 23.01 -9.56
CA ASP A 238 -3.78 22.69 -8.12
C ASP A 238 -4.00 21.19 -7.84
N GLN A 239 -4.44 20.40 -8.84
CA GLN A 239 -4.56 18.96 -8.71
C GLN A 239 -3.21 18.25 -8.84
N GLN A 240 -3.02 17.23 -8.02
CA GLN A 240 -1.85 16.34 -8.08
C GLN A 240 -2.20 15.03 -8.77
N ALA A 241 -1.21 14.34 -9.35
CA ALA A 241 -1.42 13.09 -10.09
C ALA A 241 -2.06 11.96 -9.26
N ARG A 242 -2.00 12.03 -7.92
CA ARG A 242 -2.70 11.11 -7.00
C ARG A 242 -4.20 10.97 -7.28
N VAL A 243 -4.85 11.97 -7.88
CA VAL A 243 -6.28 11.87 -8.27
C VAL A 243 -6.54 10.75 -9.30
N LEU A 244 -5.50 10.29 -10.00
CA LEU A 244 -5.57 9.18 -10.94
C LEU A 244 -5.47 7.81 -10.25
N ASN A 245 -5.08 7.76 -8.98
CA ASN A 245 -4.97 6.53 -8.20
C ASN A 245 -6.17 6.40 -7.25
N THR A 246 -6.60 5.17 -7.04
CA THR A 246 -7.70 4.83 -6.11
C THR A 246 -7.26 3.67 -5.22
N ALA A 247 -8.02 3.41 -4.16
CA ALA A 247 -7.77 2.26 -3.28
C ALA A 247 -7.76 0.91 -4.02
N THR A 248 -8.43 0.82 -5.18
CA THR A 248 -8.56 -0.40 -5.96
C THR A 248 -7.69 -0.41 -7.23
N GLN A 249 -7.25 0.75 -7.73
CA GLN A 249 -6.49 0.86 -8.98
C GLN A 249 -5.30 1.83 -8.88
N GLN A 250 -4.13 1.37 -9.36
CA GLN A 250 -2.92 2.19 -9.50
C GLN A 250 -2.79 2.55 -10.98
N THR A 251 -2.68 3.84 -11.28
CA THR A 251 -2.53 4.37 -12.64
C THR A 251 -1.13 4.92 -12.84
N VAL A 252 -0.73 5.86 -11.97
CA VAL A 252 0.61 6.45 -11.98
C VAL A 252 1.46 5.81 -10.89
N PRO A 253 2.79 5.69 -11.07
CA PRO A 253 3.70 5.26 -10.03
C PRO A 253 3.56 6.07 -8.73
N TRP A 254 3.85 5.47 -7.58
CA TRP A 254 3.73 6.11 -6.27
C TRP A 254 4.58 7.37 -6.13
N ALA A 255 5.77 7.36 -6.73
CA ALA A 255 6.67 8.50 -6.80
C ALA A 255 6.03 9.70 -7.51
N MET A 256 5.10 9.47 -8.43
CA MET A 256 4.46 10.51 -9.22
C MET A 256 3.24 11.14 -8.53
N GLU A 257 2.71 10.55 -7.46
CA GLU A 257 1.43 10.98 -6.87
C GLU A 257 1.36 12.45 -6.46
N ASN A 258 2.48 13.00 -5.98
CA ASN A 258 2.53 14.38 -5.48
C ASN A 258 2.97 15.39 -6.54
N THR A 259 3.14 14.95 -7.79
CA THR A 259 3.45 15.85 -8.91
C THR A 259 2.20 16.62 -9.36
N PRO A 260 2.35 17.88 -9.77
CA PRO A 260 1.24 18.68 -10.27
C PRO A 260 0.74 18.15 -11.61
N MET A 261 -0.58 18.18 -11.83
CA MET A 261 -1.19 17.84 -13.10
C MET A 261 -1.08 19.02 -14.07
N PRO A 262 -0.61 18.81 -15.31
CA PRO A 262 -0.63 19.85 -16.33
C PRO A 262 -2.03 20.24 -16.77
N MET A 263 -2.14 21.40 -17.42
CA MET A 263 -3.38 21.88 -18.02
C MET A 263 -3.24 22.00 -19.54
N SER A 264 -4.32 21.65 -20.27
CA SER A 264 -4.39 21.85 -21.72
C SER A 264 -4.86 23.25 -22.11
N GLY A 265 -4.39 23.73 -23.27
CA GLY A 265 -4.86 24.94 -23.96
C GLY A 265 -4.11 26.24 -23.68
N ASP A 266 -4.15 27.19 -24.63
CA ASP A 266 -3.53 28.53 -24.56
C ASP A 266 -4.12 29.43 -23.45
N HIS A 267 -5.24 29.01 -22.84
CA HIS A 267 -5.90 29.76 -21.77
C HIS A 267 -5.17 29.71 -20.43
N ALA A 268 -4.12 28.91 -20.31
CA ALA A 268 -3.39 28.81 -19.06
C ALA A 268 -2.56 30.08 -18.73
N GLU A 269 -2.20 30.90 -19.73
CA GLU A 269 -1.55 32.20 -19.51
C GLU A 269 -2.53 33.31 -19.09
N HIS A 270 -3.84 33.13 -19.32
CA HIS A 270 -4.88 34.12 -19.01
C HIS A 270 -5.59 33.90 -17.66
N MET A 271 -5.17 32.90 -16.86
CA MET A 271 -5.78 32.52 -15.58
C MET A 271 -5.53 33.51 -14.42
N LYS A 272 -4.81 34.62 -14.62
CA LYS A 272 -4.72 35.69 -13.60
C LYS A 272 -6.06 36.41 -13.36
N HIS A 273 -7.13 36.07 -14.09
CA HIS A 273 -8.46 36.64 -13.93
C HIS A 273 -9.58 35.58 -13.84
N GLY A 274 -9.69 34.92 -12.67
CA GLY A 274 -10.96 34.61 -11.98
C GLY A 274 -12.05 33.72 -12.62
N ALA A 275 -11.95 33.25 -13.86
CA ALA A 275 -13.01 32.42 -14.48
C ALA A 275 -12.70 30.92 -14.36
N MET A 276 -13.40 30.23 -13.46
CA MET A 276 -13.44 28.76 -13.40
C MET A 276 -14.08 28.19 -14.66
N HIS A 277 -13.28 27.71 -15.61
CA HIS A 277 -13.78 26.89 -16.72
C HIS A 277 -13.92 25.43 -16.26
N SER A 278 -15.05 25.12 -15.62
CA SER A 278 -15.44 23.77 -15.18
C SER A 278 -16.31 23.04 -16.22
N GLY A 279 -16.07 23.29 -17.51
CA GLY A 279 -16.78 22.60 -18.60
C GLY A 279 -16.27 21.16 -18.80
N PRO A 280 -17.10 20.25 -19.33
CA PRO A 280 -16.65 18.90 -19.69
C PRO A 280 -15.55 18.96 -20.76
N ALA A 281 -14.65 17.99 -20.75
CA ALA A 281 -13.62 17.87 -21.78
C ALA A 281 -14.26 17.63 -23.16
N ALA A 282 -13.67 18.25 -24.19
CA ALA A 282 -14.02 18.02 -25.58
C ALA A 282 -12.74 17.91 -26.42
N PRO A 283 -11.97 16.82 -26.28
CA PRO A 283 -10.69 16.67 -26.94
C PRO A 283 -10.83 16.69 -28.46
N SER A 284 -9.97 17.43 -29.17
CA SER A 284 -9.84 17.35 -30.63
C SER A 284 -8.87 16.25 -31.06
N VAL A 285 -8.00 15.81 -30.15
CA VAL A 285 -7.08 14.69 -30.37
C VAL A 285 -7.85 13.37 -30.26
N ARG A 286 -7.67 12.50 -31.26
CA ARG A 286 -8.28 11.16 -31.31
C ARG A 286 -7.57 10.20 -30.36
N LEU A 287 -8.28 9.17 -29.88
CA LEU A 287 -7.70 8.20 -28.96
C LEU A 287 -6.57 7.40 -29.62
N GLN A 288 -6.73 7.01 -30.89
CA GLN A 288 -5.67 6.31 -31.63
C GLN A 288 -4.39 7.16 -31.73
N GLN A 289 -4.51 8.48 -31.86
CA GLN A 289 -3.33 9.36 -31.91
C GLN A 289 -2.56 9.35 -30.59
N VAL A 290 -3.24 9.24 -29.45
CA VAL A 290 -2.59 9.12 -28.14
C VAL A 290 -1.91 7.75 -27.98
N VAL A 291 -2.51 6.69 -28.49
CA VAL A 291 -1.91 5.34 -28.57
C VAL A 291 -0.65 5.35 -29.43
N ASP A 292 -0.73 5.92 -30.64
CA ASP A 292 0.39 6.02 -31.57
C ASP A 292 1.54 6.85 -30.96
N LEU A 293 1.20 7.95 -30.27
CA LEU A 293 2.16 8.77 -29.54
C LEU A 293 2.85 7.99 -28.41
N ALA A 294 2.10 7.24 -27.60
CA ALA A 294 2.66 6.41 -26.54
C ALA A 294 3.64 5.36 -27.09
N ASN A 295 3.26 4.69 -28.18
CA ASN A 295 4.10 3.70 -28.86
C ASN A 295 5.36 4.35 -29.46
N ALA A 296 5.21 5.50 -30.12
CA ALA A 296 6.34 6.25 -30.69
C ALA A 296 7.32 6.77 -29.62
N ARG A 297 6.81 7.02 -28.39
CA ARG A 297 7.61 7.40 -27.22
C ARG A 297 8.14 6.20 -26.42
N GLY A 298 7.99 4.98 -26.93
CA GLY A 298 8.50 3.77 -26.28
C GLY A 298 7.91 3.55 -24.88
N VAL A 299 6.63 3.82 -24.68
CA VAL A 299 5.94 3.40 -23.46
C VAL A 299 5.70 1.89 -23.54
N GLU A 300 6.14 1.15 -22.52
CA GLU A 300 5.98 -0.31 -22.48
C GLU A 300 4.49 -0.73 -22.46
N PRO A 301 4.12 -1.85 -23.11
CA PRO A 301 2.76 -2.38 -23.07
C PRO A 301 2.25 -2.60 -21.65
N GLY A 302 0.93 -2.51 -21.47
CA GLY A 302 0.29 -2.51 -20.16
C GLY A 302 0.06 -1.12 -19.56
N TYR A 303 0.37 -0.06 -20.31
CA TYR A 303 -0.02 1.30 -19.97
C TYR A 303 -1.54 1.50 -20.03
N SER A 304 -1.98 2.58 -19.40
CA SER A 304 -3.36 3.05 -19.49
C SER A 304 -3.39 4.52 -19.87
N ILE A 305 -4.47 4.93 -20.53
CA ILE A 305 -4.74 6.31 -20.96
C ILE A 305 -5.93 6.80 -20.16
N ALA A 306 -5.71 7.69 -19.19
CA ALA A 306 -6.77 8.42 -18.50
C ALA A 306 -7.28 9.56 -19.39
N PHE A 307 -8.60 9.67 -19.52
CA PHE A 307 -9.24 10.76 -20.26
C PHE A 307 -9.25 12.04 -19.43
N PRO A 308 -9.12 13.22 -20.08
CA PRO A 308 -9.29 14.49 -19.40
C PRO A 308 -10.72 14.61 -18.86
N PRO A 309 -10.94 14.92 -17.57
CA PRO A 309 -12.28 15.07 -17.01
C PRO A 309 -12.90 16.44 -17.34
N THR A 310 -12.08 17.45 -17.62
CA THR A 310 -12.49 18.85 -17.83
C THR A 310 -11.85 19.43 -19.08
N ALA A 311 -12.38 20.57 -19.55
CA ALA A 311 -11.83 21.33 -20.68
C ALA A 311 -10.35 21.74 -20.49
N THR A 312 -9.89 21.90 -19.26
CA THR A 312 -8.47 22.20 -18.97
C THR A 312 -7.65 20.96 -18.63
N GLY A 313 -8.26 19.78 -18.55
CA GLY A 313 -7.58 18.53 -18.22
C GLY A 313 -6.62 18.07 -19.32
N VAL A 314 -5.91 16.98 -19.09
CA VAL A 314 -4.97 16.38 -20.05
C VAL A 314 -5.25 14.90 -20.20
N PHE A 315 -4.88 14.32 -21.35
CA PHE A 315 -4.72 12.88 -21.41
C PHE A 315 -3.50 12.49 -20.58
N THR A 316 -3.61 11.43 -19.79
CA THR A 316 -2.45 10.90 -19.06
C THR A 316 -2.21 9.46 -19.46
N VAL A 317 -1.09 9.22 -20.14
CA VAL A 317 -0.60 7.87 -20.45
C VAL A 317 0.33 7.46 -19.33
N ALA A 318 0.02 6.39 -18.61
CA ALA A 318 0.85 5.93 -17.52
C ALA A 318 0.98 4.41 -17.49
N VAL A 319 2.18 3.93 -17.21
CA VAL A 319 2.47 2.52 -16.92
C VAL A 319 3.13 2.43 -15.55
N PHE A 320 2.54 1.59 -14.69
CA PHE A 320 3.10 1.16 -13.42
C PHE A 320 3.63 -0.26 -13.62
N ALA A 321 4.88 -0.34 -14.09
CA ALA A 321 5.43 -1.56 -14.65
C ALA A 321 5.90 -2.52 -13.54
N ASN A 322 5.94 -3.83 -13.84
CA ASN A 322 6.49 -4.82 -12.92
C ASN A 322 8.01 -4.62 -12.66
N ASP A 323 8.70 -3.97 -13.60
CA ASP A 323 10.05 -3.46 -13.44
C ASP A 323 9.97 -1.92 -13.48
N PRO A 324 10.25 -1.22 -12.37
CA PRO A 324 9.99 0.22 -12.30
C PRO A 324 10.93 1.03 -13.20
N ARG A 325 11.97 0.42 -13.76
CA ARG A 325 12.82 1.04 -14.80
C ARG A 325 12.05 1.35 -16.08
N ASN A 326 10.93 0.68 -16.28
CA ASN A 326 10.03 0.85 -17.41
C ASN A 326 8.85 1.78 -17.10
N ASP A 327 8.79 2.35 -15.89
CA ASP A 327 7.74 3.29 -15.52
C ASP A 327 7.74 4.50 -16.45
N ALA A 328 6.55 4.92 -16.83
CA ALA A 328 6.34 6.10 -17.65
C ALA A 328 5.07 6.82 -17.23
N THR A 329 5.12 8.15 -17.23
CA THR A 329 3.95 9.01 -17.06
C THR A 329 4.06 10.18 -18.05
N LEU A 330 3.20 10.17 -19.06
CA LEU A 330 3.13 11.20 -20.10
C LEU A 330 1.81 11.95 -19.95
N HIS A 331 1.89 13.27 -19.92
CA HIS A 331 0.72 14.14 -20.01
C HIS A 331 0.65 14.76 -21.40
N VAL A 332 -0.49 14.60 -22.06
CA VAL A 332 -0.71 15.02 -23.45
C VAL A 332 -1.84 16.04 -23.49
N ASP A 333 -1.57 17.17 -24.12
CA ASP A 333 -2.54 18.23 -24.34
C ASP A 333 -3.70 17.72 -25.21
N GLN A 334 -4.92 17.88 -24.71
CA GLN A 334 -6.13 17.29 -25.31
C GLN A 334 -6.54 17.95 -26.64
N TYR A 335 -5.95 19.10 -26.98
CA TYR A 335 -6.30 19.88 -28.17
C TYR A 335 -5.24 19.79 -29.27
N THR A 336 -3.97 19.91 -28.89
CA THR A 336 -2.81 19.98 -29.79
C THR A 336 -2.12 18.64 -29.96
N GLY A 337 -2.29 17.70 -29.03
CA GLY A 337 -1.56 16.44 -28.99
C GLY A 337 -0.09 16.59 -28.55
N LYS A 338 0.30 17.79 -28.10
CA LYS A 338 1.65 18.05 -27.59
C LYS A 338 1.85 17.33 -26.26
N VAL A 339 3.00 16.67 -26.11
CA VAL A 339 3.43 16.13 -24.81
C VAL A 339 3.84 17.30 -23.92
N LEU A 340 3.10 17.50 -22.84
CA LEU A 340 3.34 18.54 -21.85
C LEU A 340 4.37 18.07 -20.82
N ALA A 341 4.36 16.79 -20.46
CA ALA A 341 5.39 16.18 -19.64
C ALA A 341 5.57 14.70 -19.98
N ASP A 342 6.80 14.23 -19.80
CA ASP A 342 7.24 12.85 -20.06
C ASP A 342 8.21 12.47 -18.93
N VAL A 343 7.67 11.85 -17.88
CA VAL A 343 8.45 11.47 -16.71
C VAL A 343 8.73 9.97 -16.74
N ARG A 344 10.00 9.63 -16.53
CA ARG A 344 10.58 8.30 -16.70
C ARG A 344 11.56 7.99 -15.57
N TRP A 345 11.98 6.73 -15.47
CA TRP A 345 12.94 6.26 -14.46
C TRP A 345 14.23 7.09 -14.35
N GLU A 346 14.78 7.58 -15.47
CA GLU A 346 15.99 8.41 -15.46
C GLU A 346 15.79 9.73 -14.71
N HIS A 347 14.56 10.24 -14.66
CA HIS A 347 14.17 11.45 -13.95
C HIS A 347 13.93 11.20 -12.45
N TYR A 348 13.86 9.93 -12.03
CA TYR A 348 13.66 9.59 -10.62
C TYR A 348 14.96 9.80 -9.87
N ASN A 349 14.88 10.51 -8.74
CA ASN A 349 15.99 10.60 -7.81
C ASN A 349 16.22 9.25 -7.11
N LEU A 350 17.32 9.12 -6.33
CA LEU A 350 17.67 7.86 -5.68
C LEU A 350 16.57 7.33 -4.73
N VAL A 351 15.86 8.23 -4.05
CA VAL A 351 14.82 7.86 -3.09
C VAL A 351 13.55 7.39 -3.80
N ALA A 352 13.13 8.08 -4.86
CA ALA A 352 12.03 7.65 -5.72
C ALA A 352 12.31 6.28 -6.34
N ARG A 353 13.54 6.06 -6.84
CA ARG A 353 13.98 4.74 -7.37
C ARG A 353 13.93 3.65 -6.31
N ALA A 354 14.43 3.93 -5.10
CA ALA A 354 14.40 2.98 -4.00
C ALA A 354 12.96 2.67 -3.55
N THR A 355 12.09 3.67 -3.54
CA THR A 355 10.67 3.54 -3.20
C THR A 355 9.97 2.62 -4.20
N GLU A 356 10.05 2.91 -5.50
CA GLU A 356 9.38 2.09 -6.53
C GLU A 356 9.93 0.67 -6.61
N THR A 357 11.25 0.52 -6.47
CA THR A 357 11.86 -0.82 -6.35
C THR A 357 11.32 -1.55 -5.11
N GLY A 358 11.21 -0.86 -3.99
CA GLY A 358 10.64 -1.39 -2.75
C GLY A 358 9.17 -1.80 -2.90
N VAL A 359 8.37 -1.02 -3.63
CA VAL A 359 6.97 -1.35 -3.94
C VAL A 359 6.90 -2.62 -4.78
N MET A 360 7.67 -2.71 -5.87
CA MET A 360 7.65 -3.88 -6.75
C MET A 360 8.16 -5.16 -6.09
N LEU A 361 9.12 -5.03 -5.18
CA LEU A 361 9.57 -6.13 -4.32
C LEU A 361 8.48 -6.53 -3.33
N HIS A 362 7.81 -5.56 -2.69
CA HIS A 362 6.72 -5.80 -1.74
C HIS A 362 5.52 -6.50 -2.40
N GLU A 363 5.10 -6.05 -3.58
CA GLU A 363 3.97 -6.63 -4.32
C GLU A 363 4.32 -7.96 -5.02
N GLY A 364 5.59 -8.39 -4.99
CA GLY A 364 6.03 -9.63 -5.62
C GLY A 364 6.08 -9.59 -7.15
N LYS A 365 6.11 -8.38 -7.74
CA LYS A 365 6.04 -8.15 -9.20
C LYS A 365 7.41 -8.16 -9.89
N MET A 366 8.43 -7.63 -9.22
CA MET A 366 9.79 -7.59 -9.77
C MET A 366 10.35 -9.01 -9.93
N PHE A 367 11.16 -9.32 -10.94
CA PHE A 367 11.79 -10.65 -11.13
C PHE A 367 10.82 -11.85 -11.30
N GLY A 368 9.53 -11.59 -11.59
CA GLY A 368 8.55 -12.63 -11.89
C GLY A 368 8.29 -13.59 -10.73
N TRP A 369 8.15 -14.89 -11.03
CA TRP A 369 7.72 -15.90 -10.06
C TRP A 369 8.67 -16.08 -8.86
N VAL A 370 9.96 -15.72 -9.00
CA VAL A 370 10.94 -15.87 -7.91
C VAL A 370 10.61 -14.92 -6.77
N ASN A 371 10.35 -13.65 -7.07
CA ASN A 371 9.92 -12.69 -6.07
C ASN A 371 8.54 -13.02 -5.52
N GLN A 372 7.64 -13.50 -6.38
CA GLN A 372 6.33 -14.01 -5.96
C GLN A 372 6.46 -15.09 -4.88
N LEU A 373 7.36 -16.06 -5.07
CA LEU A 373 7.61 -17.11 -4.08
C LEU A 373 8.24 -16.57 -2.78
N ILE A 374 9.19 -15.62 -2.89
CA ILE A 374 9.82 -14.99 -1.72
C ILE A 374 8.76 -14.28 -0.87
N VAL A 375 7.92 -13.44 -1.49
CA VAL A 375 6.85 -12.71 -0.80
C VAL A 375 5.84 -13.68 -0.18
N LEU A 376 5.49 -14.77 -0.87
CA LEU A 376 4.63 -15.81 -0.30
C LEU A 376 5.22 -16.40 0.99
N VAL A 377 6.50 -16.76 0.98
CA VAL A 377 7.18 -17.30 2.17
C VAL A 377 7.18 -16.27 3.30
N ILE A 378 7.43 -15.00 3.00
CA ILE A 378 7.38 -13.91 3.99
C ILE A 378 5.97 -13.80 4.59
N CYS A 379 4.91 -13.79 3.78
CA CYS A 379 3.53 -13.75 4.26
C CYS A 379 3.20 -14.96 5.16
N LEU A 380 3.65 -16.17 4.80
CA LEU A 380 3.46 -17.36 5.62
C LEU A 380 4.22 -17.28 6.95
N MET A 381 5.42 -16.70 6.98
CA MET A 381 6.18 -16.46 8.22
C MET A 381 5.50 -15.43 9.12
N ILE A 382 4.93 -14.37 8.53
CA ILE A 382 4.15 -13.36 9.26
C ILE A 382 2.91 -14.01 9.88
N LEU A 383 2.15 -14.80 9.11
CA LEU A 383 1.00 -15.55 9.59
C LEU A 383 1.37 -16.49 10.73
N LEU A 384 2.42 -17.29 10.53
CA LEU A 384 2.91 -18.20 11.55
C LEU A 384 3.29 -17.45 12.83
N SER A 385 4.01 -16.34 12.73
CA SER A 385 4.42 -15.52 13.88
C SER A 385 3.21 -14.93 14.62
N ALA A 386 2.27 -14.31 13.90
CA ALA A 386 1.08 -13.69 14.48
C ALA A 386 0.16 -14.73 15.16
N VAL A 387 -0.15 -15.83 14.46
CA VAL A 387 -1.00 -16.91 14.97
C VAL A 387 -0.34 -17.59 16.17
N SER A 388 0.95 -17.93 16.07
CA SER A 388 1.66 -18.55 17.18
C SER A 388 1.71 -17.64 18.42
N GLY A 389 1.90 -16.33 18.24
CA GLY A 389 1.83 -15.33 19.32
C GLY A 389 0.49 -15.35 20.06
N VAL A 390 -0.63 -15.33 19.30
CA VAL A 390 -1.99 -15.41 19.85
C VAL A 390 -2.24 -16.75 20.54
N VAL A 391 -1.77 -17.87 19.98
CA VAL A 391 -1.92 -19.20 20.58
C VAL A 391 -1.13 -19.31 21.89
N ILE A 392 0.09 -18.77 21.96
CA ILE A 392 0.88 -18.74 23.21
C ILE A 392 0.13 -17.95 24.28
N TRP A 393 -0.45 -16.80 23.92
CA TRP A 393 -1.26 -16.00 24.82
C TRP A 393 -2.48 -16.79 25.33
N TRP A 394 -3.25 -17.40 24.41
CA TRP A 394 -4.44 -18.16 24.76
C TRP A 394 -4.15 -19.33 25.70
N LYS A 395 -3.02 -20.01 25.50
CA LYS A 395 -2.57 -21.12 26.36
C LYS A 395 -2.01 -20.65 27.71
N ARG A 396 -1.63 -19.38 27.86
CA ARG A 396 -1.06 -18.82 29.09
C ARG A 396 -2.09 -18.11 29.95
N ARG A 397 -3.13 -17.52 29.35
CA ARG A 397 -4.05 -16.64 30.08
C ARG A 397 -4.74 -17.38 31.23
N PRO A 398 -4.72 -16.86 32.47
CA PRO A 398 -5.49 -17.40 33.58
C PRO A 398 -6.98 -17.17 33.34
N ALA A 399 -7.84 -18.01 33.91
CA ALA A 399 -9.29 -17.81 33.85
C ALA A 399 -9.64 -16.44 34.46
N GLY A 400 -10.33 -15.58 33.69
CA GLY A 400 -10.73 -14.24 34.13
C GLY A 400 -9.65 -13.14 34.02
N GLY A 401 -8.49 -13.39 33.41
CA GLY A 401 -7.44 -12.38 33.27
C GLY A 401 -6.70 -12.41 31.92
N VAL A 402 -5.98 -11.33 31.61
CA VAL A 402 -5.24 -11.17 30.33
C VAL A 402 -3.91 -11.94 30.32
N GLY A 403 -3.40 -12.34 31.48
CA GLY A 403 -2.20 -13.19 31.61
C GLY A 403 -0.85 -12.46 31.54
N VAL A 404 -0.85 -11.14 31.76
CA VAL A 404 0.34 -10.28 31.73
C VAL A 404 1.13 -10.41 33.04
N PRO A 405 2.47 -10.54 33.04
CA PRO A 405 3.28 -10.54 34.25
C PRO A 405 3.10 -9.22 35.01
N PRO A 406 3.05 -9.21 36.36
CA PRO A 406 2.91 -7.98 37.14
C PRO A 406 4.06 -7.00 36.90
N LEU A 407 3.78 -5.70 37.01
CA LEU A 407 4.80 -4.65 36.83
C LEU A 407 5.54 -4.59 38.16
N ARG A 408 6.86 -4.72 38.15
CA ARG A 408 7.62 -4.43 39.37
C ARG A 408 7.76 -2.92 39.48
N HIS A 409 7.19 -2.34 40.54
CA HIS A 409 7.18 -0.89 40.77
C HIS A 409 8.56 -0.31 41.13
N ASP A 410 9.56 -1.17 41.37
CA ASP A 410 10.93 -0.83 41.77
C ASP A 410 11.90 -0.62 40.59
N LEU A 411 11.45 -0.78 39.34
CA LEU A 411 12.32 -0.62 38.18
C LEU A 411 12.56 0.87 37.88
N PRO A 412 13.83 1.31 37.73
CA PRO A 412 14.11 2.68 37.30
C PRO A 412 13.60 2.90 35.87
N LYS A 413 13.38 4.16 35.50
CA LYS A 413 13.00 4.52 34.13
C LYS A 413 14.07 4.04 33.14
N TRP A 414 13.67 3.23 32.15
CA TRP A 414 14.58 2.75 31.11
C TRP A 414 14.90 3.87 30.11
N LYS A 415 15.82 4.76 30.47
CA LYS A 415 16.16 5.97 29.69
C LYS A 415 16.45 5.66 28.22
N THR A 416 17.21 4.61 27.93
CA THR A 416 17.52 4.19 26.55
C THR A 416 16.28 3.81 25.75
N ALA A 417 15.39 2.97 26.29
CA ALA A 417 14.15 2.61 25.59
C ALA A 417 13.23 3.83 25.44
N MET A 418 13.19 4.75 26.40
CA MET A 418 12.43 5.99 26.26
C MET A 418 12.96 6.86 25.11
N VAL A 419 14.28 6.98 24.96
CA VAL A 419 14.89 7.72 23.83
C VAL A 419 14.58 7.03 22.49
N ILE A 420 14.70 5.69 22.42
CA ILE A 420 14.35 4.92 21.22
C ILE A 420 12.87 5.09 20.87
N MET A 421 11.98 4.95 21.85
CA MET A 421 10.53 5.13 21.67
C MET A 421 10.19 6.57 21.25
N LEU A 422 10.88 7.58 21.79
CA LEU A 422 10.72 8.97 21.38
C LEU A 422 11.19 9.20 19.95
N GLY A 423 12.36 8.67 19.58
CA GLY A 423 12.86 8.72 18.20
C GLY A 423 11.89 8.06 17.23
N LEU A 424 11.39 6.87 17.57
CA LEU A 424 10.39 6.18 16.75
C LEU A 424 9.04 6.90 16.72
N ALA A 425 8.62 7.54 17.81
CA ALA A 425 7.40 8.35 17.84
C ALA A 425 7.50 9.62 16.98
N LEU A 426 8.70 10.19 16.86
CA LEU A 426 8.97 11.31 15.96
C LEU A 426 9.00 10.85 14.49
N VAL A 427 9.60 9.70 14.23
CA VAL A 427 9.65 9.11 12.88
C VAL A 427 8.28 8.61 12.43
N PHE A 428 7.46 8.08 13.35
CA PHE A 428 6.12 7.54 13.10
C PHE A 428 5.07 8.30 13.93
N PRO A 429 4.54 9.43 13.41
CA PRO A 429 3.71 10.34 14.20
C PRO A 429 2.43 9.70 14.74
N LEU A 430 1.79 8.78 14.00
CA LEU A 430 0.60 8.07 14.50
C LEU A 430 0.92 7.18 15.70
N VAL A 431 2.10 6.54 15.71
CA VAL A 431 2.55 5.78 16.87
C VAL A 431 2.78 6.72 18.05
N GLY A 432 3.44 7.86 17.83
CA GLY A 432 3.62 8.90 18.84
C GLY A 432 2.31 9.43 19.42
N ALA A 433 1.34 9.75 18.56
CA ALA A 433 0.01 10.19 18.95
C ALA A 433 -0.72 9.10 19.77
N SER A 434 -0.64 7.83 19.36
CA SER A 434 -1.25 6.73 20.09
C SER A 434 -0.69 6.57 21.51
N LEU A 435 0.62 6.78 21.70
CA LEU A 435 1.27 6.76 23.01
C LEU A 435 0.77 7.88 23.91
N ILE A 436 0.57 9.09 23.36
CA ILE A 436 -0.01 10.22 24.09
C ILE A 436 -1.44 9.92 24.52
N VAL A 437 -2.26 9.37 23.62
CA VAL A 437 -3.64 8.97 23.93
C VAL A 437 -3.68 7.95 25.05
N VAL A 438 -2.86 6.90 24.97
CA VAL A 438 -2.75 5.89 26.03
C VAL A 438 -2.34 6.53 27.36
N TRP A 439 -1.38 7.44 27.34
CA TRP A 439 -0.93 8.16 28.54
C TRP A 439 -2.03 9.05 29.14
N VAL A 440 -2.79 9.77 28.31
CA VAL A 440 -3.92 10.61 28.77
C VAL A 440 -5.03 9.73 29.36
N LEU A 441 -5.38 8.62 28.71
CA LEU A 441 -6.40 7.69 29.21
C LEU A 441 -5.97 7.05 30.55
N ASP A 442 -4.71 6.65 30.68
CA ASP A 442 -4.15 6.17 31.95
C ASP A 442 -4.28 7.24 33.05
N ARG A 443 -3.90 8.48 32.74
CA ARG A 443 -3.99 9.63 33.65
C ARG A 443 -5.42 10.02 34.02
N LEU A 444 -6.40 9.88 33.14
CA LEU A 444 -7.77 10.35 33.36
C LEU A 444 -8.72 9.25 33.86
N VAL A 445 -8.55 8.02 33.40
CA VAL A 445 -9.44 6.89 33.72
C VAL A 445 -8.92 6.14 34.94
N LEU A 446 -7.64 5.74 34.95
CA LEU A 446 -7.11 4.91 36.05
C LEU A 446 -6.88 5.71 37.33
N SER A 447 -6.52 7.01 37.24
CA SER A 447 -6.41 7.87 38.43
C SER A 447 -7.77 8.13 39.11
N ARG A 448 -8.87 8.15 38.35
CA ARG A 448 -10.23 8.39 38.87
C ARG A 448 -10.85 7.15 39.50
N PHE A 449 -10.55 5.95 39.00
CA PHE A 449 -11.09 4.71 39.55
C PHE A 449 -10.25 4.09 40.67
N PHE A 450 -8.93 4.31 40.70
CA PHE A 450 -8.04 3.75 41.74
C PHE A 450 -7.57 4.78 42.78
N GLY A 451 -7.85 6.08 42.60
CA GLY A 451 -7.44 7.14 43.52
C GLY A 451 -8.26 7.28 44.81
N GLN A 452 -9.33 6.49 45.02
CA GLN A 452 -10.14 6.52 46.24
C GLN A 452 -9.84 5.40 47.25
N GLY A 453 -8.89 4.50 46.96
CA GLY A 453 -8.63 3.31 47.80
C GLY A 453 -7.57 3.46 48.90
N GLU A 454 -6.70 4.48 48.86
CA GLU A 454 -5.54 4.58 49.76
C GLU A 454 -5.73 5.50 50.97
N SER A 455 -6.86 6.20 51.12
CA SER A 455 -7.08 7.14 52.23
C SER A 455 -7.86 6.59 53.43
N ALA A 456 -8.24 5.30 53.46
CA ALA A 456 -9.16 4.77 54.47
C ALA A 456 -8.64 3.62 55.39
N SER A 457 -7.36 3.24 55.34
CA SER A 457 -6.82 2.20 56.24
C SER A 457 -5.61 2.65 57.08
N GLY A 458 -5.45 3.96 57.25
CA GLY A 458 -4.42 4.58 58.08
C GLY A 458 -4.94 5.25 59.35
N SER A 459 -5.89 4.64 60.06
CA SER A 459 -6.21 4.99 61.46
C SER A 459 -7.17 3.99 62.10
N ALA A 460 -6.62 2.98 62.78
CA ALA A 460 -7.16 2.38 64.00
C ALA A 460 -6.10 1.45 64.60
#